data_AF-A0A6I4HP33-F1
#
_entry.id   AF-A0A6I4HP33-F1
#
_cell.length_a   1.000
_cell.length_b   1.000
_cell.length_c   1.000
_cell.angle_alpha   90.00
_cell.angle_beta   90.00
_cell.angle_gamma   90.00
#
_symmetry.space_group_name_H-M   'P 1'
#
loop_
_entity.id
_entity.type
_entity.pdbx_description
1 polymer ?
#
loop_
_entity_poly.entity_id
_entity_poly.type
_entity_poly.pdbx_seq_one_letter_code
_entity_poly.pdbx_strand_id
1 'polypeptide(L)'
;MPKKRQESYKLLKRHICYYLASGVVTMTMPVFVHAEEAAASAPVEAEFDSAFLIGDAQKVDISRFKYGNPVLPGEYNVDVYVNGQWFGKRRMIFKALDPNQNAVTCFTGMNLLEYGVKQEILTKHAPLQKENNSCYKIEEWVENAFYEFDTSRLRVDISIPQVALQKNAQGYVDPSVWDRGINAGFLSYSGSAYKTFNQSGDRSETTNAFMGVTAGLNLAGWQLRHNGQWQWQDTPAENQSKSDYQETSTYLQRAFPKYRGVLTLGDS
;
A
#
# COMPACT_ATOMS: atom_id res chain seq x y z
N MET A 1 -83.94 -34.46 -9.71
CA MET A 1 -84.31 -35.23 -8.50
C MET A 1 -83.35 -36.40 -8.35
N PRO A 2 -83.00 -36.88 -7.14
CA PRO A 2 -82.86 -36.25 -5.81
C PRO A 2 -81.37 -36.40 -5.35
N LYS A 3 -80.86 -36.13 -4.15
CA LYS A 3 -81.38 -36.04 -2.78
C LYS A 3 -80.31 -35.32 -1.93
N LYS A 4 -80.69 -34.23 -1.24
CA LYS A 4 -79.86 -33.60 -0.20
C LYS A 4 -79.73 -34.54 1.00
N ARG A 5 -78.54 -34.63 1.59
CA ARG A 5 -78.32 -35.23 2.92
C ARG A 5 -77.73 -34.14 3.82
N GLN A 6 -78.50 -33.75 4.84
CA GLN A 6 -78.06 -32.93 5.95
C GLN A 6 -77.16 -33.76 6.85
N GLU A 7 -76.01 -33.22 7.25
CA GLU A 7 -75.35 -33.64 8.49
C GLU A 7 -74.97 -32.41 9.33
N SER A 8 -75.07 -32.66 10.62
CA SER A 8 -75.22 -31.73 11.73
C SER A 8 -73.87 -31.18 12.19
N TYR A 9 -73.75 -29.86 12.28
CA TYR A 9 -72.57 -29.19 12.85
C TYR A 9 -72.59 -29.29 14.39
N LYS A 10 -71.65 -30.04 14.96
CA LYS A 10 -71.39 -30.02 16.42
C LYS A 10 -70.61 -28.75 16.77
N LEU A 11 -71.20 -27.92 17.62
CA LEU A 11 -70.55 -26.75 18.24
C LEU A 11 -69.45 -27.22 19.21
N LEU A 12 -68.19 -26.88 18.95
CA LEU A 12 -67.11 -27.03 19.91
C LEU A 12 -66.77 -25.65 20.51
N LYS A 13 -67.14 -25.44 21.77
CA LYS A 13 -66.78 -24.25 22.57
C LYS A 13 -65.26 -24.16 22.70
N ARG A 14 -64.66 -23.08 22.22
CA ARG A 14 -63.22 -22.79 22.38
C ARG A 14 -63.08 -21.69 23.44
N HIS A 15 -62.54 -22.05 24.60
CA HIS A 15 -62.21 -21.10 25.66
C HIS A 15 -61.01 -20.25 25.21
N ILE A 16 -61.17 -18.93 25.23
CA ILE A 16 -60.13 -17.95 24.90
C ILE A 16 -59.47 -17.54 26.21
N CYS A 17 -58.23 -17.99 26.44
CA CYS A 17 -57.35 -17.45 27.48
C CYS A 17 -56.64 -16.21 26.93
N TYR A 18 -56.87 -15.05 27.54
CA TYR A 18 -56.12 -13.83 27.27
C TYR A 18 -54.88 -13.79 28.18
N TYR A 19 -53.70 -13.81 27.60
CA TYR A 19 -52.45 -13.48 28.31
C TYR A 19 -52.23 -11.96 28.22
N LEU A 20 -52.31 -11.27 29.35
CA LEU A 20 -51.89 -9.88 29.51
C LEU A 20 -50.36 -9.85 29.59
N ALA A 21 -49.69 -9.42 28.52
CA ALA A 21 -48.27 -9.09 28.54
C ALA A 21 -48.12 -7.60 28.84
N SER A 22 -47.65 -7.25 30.05
CA SER A 22 -47.24 -5.88 30.37
C SER A 22 -45.82 -5.63 29.84
N GLY A 23 -45.70 -4.87 28.75
CA GLY A 23 -44.41 -4.39 28.26
C GLY A 23 -44.05 -3.07 28.93
N VAL A 24 -42.89 -3.00 29.59
CA VAL A 24 -42.32 -1.74 30.10
C VAL A 24 -41.66 -1.04 28.91
N VAL A 25 -42.19 0.13 28.52
CA VAL A 25 -41.61 0.98 27.48
C VAL A 25 -40.59 1.89 28.15
N THR A 26 -39.30 1.56 28.04
CA THR A 26 -38.21 2.46 28.44
C THR A 26 -37.95 3.46 27.33
N MET A 27 -38.39 4.70 27.52
CA MET A 27 -38.17 5.82 26.61
C MET A 27 -36.78 6.41 26.88
N THR A 28 -35.78 6.03 26.09
CA THR A 28 -34.44 6.63 26.15
C THR A 28 -34.46 7.96 25.40
N MET A 29 -34.36 9.08 26.13
CA MET A 29 -34.16 10.39 25.52
C MET A 29 -32.71 10.53 25.04
N PRO A 30 -32.44 10.93 23.79
CA PRO A 30 -31.10 11.29 23.37
C PRO A 30 -30.72 12.61 24.04
N VAL A 31 -29.64 12.59 24.82
CA VAL A 31 -29.01 13.82 25.33
C VAL A 31 -28.29 14.47 24.14
N PHE A 32 -28.76 15.64 23.72
CA PHE A 32 -28.02 16.47 22.79
C PHE A 32 -26.82 17.06 23.54
N VAL A 33 -25.63 16.51 23.27
CA VAL A 33 -24.37 17.11 23.70
C VAL A 33 -24.15 18.33 22.81
N HIS A 34 -24.37 19.52 23.34
CA HIS A 34 -23.87 20.74 22.73
C HIS A 34 -22.37 20.83 23.02
N ALA A 35 -21.54 20.69 21.99
CA ALA A 35 -20.18 21.20 22.02
C ALA A 35 -20.28 22.72 21.87
N GLU A 36 -19.94 23.45 22.92
CA GLU A 36 -19.71 24.88 22.83
C GLU A 36 -18.39 25.07 22.10
N GLU A 37 -18.45 25.60 20.88
CA GLU A 37 -17.28 25.94 20.10
C GLU A 37 -16.59 27.10 20.81
N ALA A 38 -15.61 26.78 21.65
CA ALA A 38 -14.75 27.76 22.28
C ALA A 38 -14.17 28.61 21.16
N ALA A 39 -14.56 29.89 21.13
CA ALA A 39 -14.02 30.86 20.19
C ALA A 39 -12.49 30.73 20.21
N ALA A 40 -11.92 30.46 19.04
CA ALA A 40 -10.47 30.31 18.87
C ALA A 40 -9.78 31.51 19.53
N SER A 41 -9.07 31.25 20.64
CA SER A 41 -8.23 32.25 21.26
C SER A 41 -7.28 32.78 20.20
N ALA A 42 -7.19 34.10 20.04
CA ALA A 42 -6.22 34.72 19.15
C ALA A 42 -4.84 34.09 19.40
N PRO A 43 -4.06 33.78 18.34
CA PRO A 43 -2.78 33.10 18.49
C PRO A 43 -1.91 33.91 19.45
N VAL A 44 -1.42 33.24 20.50
CA VAL A 44 -0.53 33.86 21.49
C VAL A 44 0.73 34.29 20.75
N GLU A 45 0.97 35.60 20.74
CA GLU A 45 2.12 36.21 20.11
C GLU A 45 3.39 35.86 20.89
N ALA A 46 4.36 35.23 20.22
CA ALA A 46 5.67 34.92 20.78
C ALA A 46 6.74 35.84 20.19
N GLU A 47 7.59 36.40 21.05
CA GLU A 47 8.74 37.21 20.65
C GLU A 47 10.03 36.40 20.83
N PHE A 48 10.87 36.36 19.78
CA PHE A 48 12.13 35.63 19.78
C PHE A 48 13.29 36.60 19.56
N ASP A 49 14.31 36.53 20.42
CA ASP A 49 15.54 37.32 20.28
C ASP A 49 16.58 36.56 19.44
N SER A 50 16.92 37.12 18.28
CA SER A 50 17.90 36.56 17.36
C SER A 50 19.33 36.56 17.90
N ALA A 51 19.63 37.31 18.97
CA ALA A 51 20.96 37.34 19.59
C ALA A 51 21.37 36.00 20.20
N PHE A 52 20.41 35.13 20.53
CA PHE A 52 20.67 33.77 21.02
C PHE A 52 21.05 32.78 19.90
N LEU A 53 20.93 33.16 18.64
CA LEU A 53 21.37 32.34 17.51
C LEU A 53 22.89 32.49 17.31
N ILE A 54 23.57 31.38 17.03
CA ILE A 54 25.04 31.32 16.92
C ILE A 54 25.45 31.19 15.44
N GLY A 55 26.48 31.93 15.04
CA GLY A 55 27.05 31.87 13.68
C GLY A 55 26.13 32.48 12.62
N ASP A 56 26.07 31.87 11.43
CA ASP A 56 25.24 32.37 10.32
C ASP A 56 23.72 32.33 10.60
N ALA A 57 23.30 31.63 11.66
CA ALA A 57 21.90 31.57 12.08
C ALA A 57 21.34 32.93 12.50
N GLN A 58 22.17 33.91 12.90
CA GLN A 58 21.71 35.27 13.22
C GLN A 58 21.06 36.01 12.04
N LYS A 59 21.35 35.59 10.81
CA LYS A 59 20.78 36.16 9.58
C LYS A 59 19.41 35.55 9.23
N VAL A 60 18.97 34.53 9.98
CA VAL A 60 17.71 33.85 9.72
C VAL A 60 16.56 34.67 10.31
N ASP A 61 15.59 35.00 9.48
CA ASP A 61 14.38 35.69 9.89
C ASP A 61 13.46 34.74 10.71
N ILE A 62 13.48 34.92 12.02
CA ILE A 62 12.68 34.17 13.00
C ILE A 62 11.31 34.80 13.29
N SER A 63 10.99 35.96 12.69
CA SER A 63 9.70 36.63 12.91
C SER A 63 8.50 35.77 12.47
N ARG A 64 8.73 34.83 11.55
CA ARG A 64 7.73 33.84 11.10
C ARG A 64 7.22 32.89 12.18
N PHE A 65 8.00 32.66 13.25
CA PHE A 65 7.60 31.76 14.35
C PHE A 65 6.69 32.46 15.38
N LYS A 66 6.44 33.76 15.19
CA LYS A 66 5.66 34.61 16.10
C LYS A 66 4.25 34.11 16.40
N TYR A 67 3.62 33.46 15.43
CA TYR A 67 2.24 32.96 15.52
C TYR A 67 2.14 31.42 15.53
N GLY A 68 3.24 30.73 15.81
CA GLY A 68 3.28 29.27 15.88
C GLY A 68 4.45 28.66 15.11
N ASN A 69 4.30 27.41 14.69
CA ASN A 69 5.32 26.69 13.92
C ASN A 69 4.98 26.73 12.43
N PRO A 70 5.48 27.73 11.67
CA PRO A 70 5.24 27.80 10.25
C PRO A 70 5.90 26.64 9.53
N VAL A 71 5.22 26.14 8.51
CA VAL A 71 5.80 25.19 7.57
C VAL A 71 6.67 25.95 6.60
N LEU A 72 7.98 25.69 6.61
CA LEU A 72 8.90 26.32 5.67
C LEU A 72 8.78 25.66 4.29
N PRO A 73 9.00 26.43 3.20
CA PRO A 73 9.08 25.84 1.87
C PRO A 73 10.33 24.97 1.76
N GLY A 74 10.18 23.80 1.13
CA GLY A 74 11.28 22.84 1.00
C GLY A 74 10.81 21.42 0.72
N GLU A 75 11.78 20.52 0.63
CA GLU A 75 11.54 19.08 0.50
C GLU A 75 11.68 18.42 1.87
N TYR A 76 10.65 17.67 2.27
CA TYR A 76 10.61 16.94 3.54
C TYR A 76 10.43 15.45 3.29
N ASN A 77 11.19 14.62 4.01
CA ASN A 77 10.92 13.19 4.08
C ASN A 77 9.99 12.95 5.27
N VAL A 78 8.72 12.67 4.99
CA VAL A 78 7.65 12.62 5.99
C VAL A 78 7.05 11.22 6.11
N ASP A 79 6.62 10.86 7.31
CA ASP A 79 5.75 9.70 7.55
C ASP A 79 4.31 10.09 7.17
N VAL A 80 3.74 9.39 6.19
CA VAL A 80 2.39 9.63 5.70
C VAL A 80 1.41 8.69 6.39
N TYR A 81 0.34 9.27 6.93
CA TYR A 81 -0.82 8.54 7.46
C TYR A 81 -2.05 8.90 6.64
N VAL A 82 -2.85 7.91 6.25
CA VAL A 82 -4.12 8.11 5.53
C VAL A 82 -5.23 7.56 6.41
N ASN A 83 -6.19 8.41 6.78
CA ASN A 83 -7.28 8.09 7.70
C ASN A 83 -6.79 7.39 8.99
N GLY A 84 -5.68 7.88 9.55
CA GLY A 84 -5.08 7.38 10.79
C GLY A 84 -4.22 6.11 10.63
N GLN A 85 -4.13 5.53 9.43
CA GLN A 85 -3.29 4.35 9.18
C GLN A 85 -1.94 4.76 8.57
N TRP A 86 -0.85 4.21 9.08
CA TRP A 86 0.48 4.46 8.50
C TRP A 86 0.56 3.88 7.09
N PHE A 87 0.89 4.74 6.13
CA PHE A 87 1.01 4.38 4.73
C PHE A 87 2.48 4.14 4.34
N GLY A 88 3.39 4.97 4.84
CA GLY A 88 4.82 4.85 4.57
C GLY A 88 5.54 6.20 4.52
N LYS A 89 6.84 6.15 4.27
CA LYS A 89 7.67 7.36 4.10
C LYS A 89 7.59 7.89 2.68
N ARG A 90 7.39 9.20 2.53
CA ARG A 90 7.37 9.88 1.23
C ARG A 90 8.15 11.18 1.29
N ARG A 91 8.77 11.52 0.17
CA ARG A 91 9.31 12.86 -0.05
C ARG A 91 8.17 13.75 -0.53
N MET A 92 7.89 14.82 0.20
CA MET A 92 6.87 15.81 -0.14
C MET A 92 7.50 17.19 -0.29
N ILE A 93 6.99 17.95 -1.26
CA ILE A 93 7.45 19.31 -1.55
C ILE A 93 6.41 20.28 -0.99
N PHE A 94 6.86 21.20 -0.16
CA PHE A 94 6.05 22.29 0.38
C PHE A 94 6.47 23.60 -0.28
N LYS A 95 5.49 24.36 -0.79
CA LYS A 95 5.70 25.64 -1.47
C LYS A 95 4.92 26.72 -0.76
N ALA A 96 5.57 27.85 -0.49
CA ALA A 96 4.90 29.05 0.01
C ALA A 96 4.24 29.78 -1.15
N LEU A 97 2.96 30.14 -0.99
CA LEU A 97 2.25 31.00 -1.95
C LEU A 97 2.60 32.48 -1.73
N ASP A 98 2.96 32.83 -0.50
CA ASP A 98 3.40 34.17 -0.08
C ASP A 98 4.45 34.02 1.05
N PRO A 99 5.43 34.93 1.20
CA PRO A 99 6.45 34.86 2.23
C PRO A 99 5.92 34.78 3.67
N ASN A 100 4.73 35.33 3.94
CA ASN A 100 4.12 35.38 5.26
C ASN A 100 3.10 34.26 5.51
N GLN A 101 2.96 33.32 4.58
CA GLN A 101 2.03 32.19 4.69
C GLN A 101 2.78 30.87 4.89
N ASN A 102 2.12 29.93 5.58
CA ASN A 102 2.61 28.58 5.70
C ASN A 102 2.76 27.94 4.32
N ALA A 103 3.87 27.24 4.10
CA ALA A 103 4.04 26.47 2.89
C ALA A 103 3.00 25.33 2.85
N VAL A 104 2.41 25.14 1.67
CA VAL A 104 1.41 24.11 1.40
C VAL A 104 2.01 23.04 0.51
N THR A 105 1.56 21.80 0.67
CA THR A 105 1.86 20.73 -0.28
C THR A 105 0.67 20.49 -1.20
N CYS A 106 0.93 19.79 -2.29
CA CYS A 106 -0.07 19.43 -3.28
C CYS A 106 0.03 17.95 -3.58
N PHE A 107 -1.03 17.44 -4.19
CA PHE A 107 -1.18 16.03 -4.50
C PHE A 107 -1.36 15.86 -6.00
N THR A 108 -0.83 14.77 -6.53
CA THR A 108 -1.07 14.33 -7.90
C THR A 108 -2.16 13.25 -7.89
N GLY A 109 -2.79 13.02 -9.05
CA GLY A 109 -3.75 11.92 -9.19
C GLY A 109 -3.13 10.56 -8.85
N MET A 110 -1.86 10.33 -9.19
CA MET A 110 -1.14 9.10 -8.84
C MET A 110 -1.00 8.92 -7.32
N ASN A 111 -0.61 9.97 -6.59
CA ASN A 111 -0.52 9.91 -5.13
C ASN A 111 -1.87 9.55 -4.51
N LEU A 112 -2.97 10.14 -5.01
CA LEU A 112 -4.31 9.88 -4.49
C LEU A 112 -4.82 8.47 -4.84
N LEU A 113 -4.48 7.93 -6.02
CA LEU A 113 -4.76 6.53 -6.37
C LEU A 113 -4.05 5.57 -5.43
N GLU A 114 -2.79 5.85 -5.10
CA GLU A 114 -2.01 5.07 -4.13
C GLU A 114 -2.63 5.15 -2.72
N TYR A 115 -3.19 6.30 -2.33
CA TYR A 115 -3.93 6.47 -1.08
C TYR A 115 -5.34 5.84 -1.11
N GLY A 116 -5.72 5.21 -2.23
CA GLY A 116 -6.97 4.46 -2.37
C GLY A 116 -8.16 5.29 -2.84
N VAL A 117 -7.96 6.52 -3.34
CA VAL A 117 -9.03 7.33 -3.93
C VAL A 117 -9.54 6.65 -5.21
N LYS A 118 -10.86 6.66 -5.43
CA LYS A 118 -11.45 6.07 -6.63
C LYS A 118 -11.05 6.84 -7.89
N GLN A 119 -10.70 6.10 -8.95
CA GLN A 119 -10.38 6.67 -10.26
C GLN A 119 -11.48 7.60 -10.79
N GLU A 120 -12.75 7.26 -10.57
CA GLU A 120 -13.93 8.03 -11.03
C GLU A 120 -14.00 9.47 -10.46
N ILE A 121 -13.43 9.68 -9.28
CA ILE A 121 -13.39 11.01 -8.64
C ILE A 121 -12.27 11.83 -9.24
N LEU A 122 -11.12 11.21 -9.45
CA LEU A 122 -9.94 11.86 -10.03
C LEU A 122 -10.16 12.24 -11.50
N THR A 123 -11.02 11.51 -12.22
CA THR A 123 -11.36 11.83 -13.61
C THR A 123 -12.08 13.17 -13.80
N LYS A 124 -12.68 13.75 -12.73
CA LYS A 124 -13.26 15.11 -12.80
C LYS A 124 -12.22 16.18 -13.16
N HIS A 125 -10.95 15.94 -12.82
CA HIS A 125 -9.81 16.81 -13.16
C HIS A 125 -8.97 16.27 -14.33
N ALA A 126 -9.39 15.18 -15.00
CA ALA A 126 -8.68 14.61 -16.15
C ALA A 126 -8.46 15.58 -17.33
N PRO A 127 -9.36 16.54 -17.65
CA PRO A 127 -9.10 17.53 -18.72
C PRO A 127 -7.89 18.44 -18.43
N LEU A 128 -7.48 18.54 -17.16
CA LEU A 128 -6.37 19.37 -16.68
C LEU A 128 -5.07 18.55 -16.44
N GLN A 129 -5.10 17.23 -16.66
CA GLN A 129 -3.93 16.33 -16.61
C GLN A 129 -3.16 16.31 -17.95
N LYS A 130 -3.06 17.45 -18.65
CA LYS A 130 -2.25 17.55 -19.87
C LYS A 130 -0.74 17.40 -19.60
N GLU A 131 -0.33 17.57 -18.35
CA GLU A 131 0.99 17.19 -17.87
C GLU A 131 0.85 16.12 -16.79
N ASN A 132 1.67 15.08 -16.85
CA ASN A 132 1.71 13.94 -15.93
C ASN A 132 2.02 14.30 -14.45
N ASN A 133 1.90 15.59 -14.08
CA ASN A 133 2.32 16.10 -12.78
C ASN A 133 1.48 17.29 -12.30
N SER A 134 0.21 17.39 -12.70
CA SER A 134 -0.69 18.44 -12.21
C SER A 134 -0.84 18.34 -10.69
N CYS A 135 -0.39 19.39 -10.01
CA CYS A 135 -0.22 19.52 -8.56
C CYS A 135 -1.32 20.44 -8.04
N TYR A 136 -2.30 19.88 -7.33
CA TYR A 136 -3.44 20.60 -6.75
C TYR A 136 -3.56 20.35 -5.25
N LYS A 137 -4.24 21.25 -4.53
CA LYS A 137 -4.57 21.01 -3.13
C LYS A 137 -5.48 19.79 -3.00
N ILE A 138 -5.44 19.12 -1.85
CA ILE A 138 -6.23 17.89 -1.68
C ILE A 138 -7.74 18.17 -1.72
N GLU A 139 -8.16 19.33 -1.20
CA GLU A 139 -9.57 19.77 -1.23
C GLU A 139 -10.08 19.95 -2.67
N GLU A 140 -9.20 20.30 -3.61
CA GLU A 140 -9.55 20.46 -5.03
C GLU A 140 -9.79 19.11 -5.70
N TRP A 141 -9.10 18.05 -5.27
CA TRP A 141 -9.28 16.70 -5.81
C TRP A 141 -10.49 15.98 -5.22
N VAL A 142 -10.68 16.12 -3.91
CA VAL A 142 -11.72 15.41 -3.15
C VAL A 142 -12.35 16.40 -2.18
N GLU A 143 -13.65 16.64 -2.38
CA GLU A 143 -14.44 17.49 -1.50
C GLU A 143 -14.38 16.98 -0.06
N ASN A 144 -14.16 17.87 0.91
CA ASN A 144 -13.99 17.58 2.34
C ASN A 144 -12.77 16.70 2.69
N ALA A 145 -11.82 16.50 1.78
CA ALA A 145 -10.51 15.97 2.15
C ALA A 145 -9.60 17.09 2.65
N PHE A 146 -8.73 16.79 3.61
CA PHE A 146 -7.75 17.74 4.14
C PHE A 146 -6.49 17.01 4.59
N TYR A 147 -5.43 17.76 4.87
CA TYR A 147 -4.22 17.21 5.47
C TYR A 147 -3.69 18.13 6.58
N GLU A 148 -3.02 17.53 7.55
CA GLU A 148 -2.29 18.23 8.60
C GLU A 148 -0.81 17.82 8.55
N PHE A 149 0.10 18.78 8.68
CA PHE A 149 1.54 18.51 8.72
C PHE A 149 2.12 18.89 10.08
N ASP A 150 2.58 17.89 10.82
CA ASP A 150 3.35 18.07 12.04
C ASP A 150 4.84 18.14 11.70
N THR A 151 5.39 19.35 11.69
CA THR A 151 6.80 19.63 11.40
C THR A 151 7.75 19.05 12.45
N SER A 152 7.29 18.91 13.70
CA SER A 152 8.12 18.40 14.81
C SER A 152 8.37 16.89 14.70
N ARG A 153 7.37 16.17 14.17
CA ARG A 153 7.43 14.72 13.96
C ARG A 153 7.74 14.33 12.51
N LEU A 154 7.78 15.31 11.60
CA LEU A 154 7.84 15.09 10.16
C LEU A 154 6.75 14.11 9.70
N ARG A 155 5.51 14.38 10.11
CA ARG A 155 4.35 13.51 9.87
C ARG A 155 3.23 14.26 9.16
N VAL A 156 2.70 13.66 8.10
CA VAL A 156 1.52 14.18 7.38
C VAL A 156 0.34 13.25 7.62
N ASP A 157 -0.72 13.78 8.22
CA ASP A 157 -2.00 13.10 8.42
C ASP A 157 -2.98 13.55 7.34
N ILE A 158 -3.39 12.63 6.48
CA ILE A 158 -4.31 12.86 5.37
C ILE A 158 -5.66 12.28 5.74
N SER A 159 -6.70 13.12 5.69
CA SER A 159 -8.09 12.72 5.91
C SER A 159 -8.85 12.74 4.58
N ILE A 160 -9.38 11.58 4.19
CA ILE A 160 -10.12 11.40 2.94
C ILE A 160 -11.50 10.79 3.25
N PRO A 161 -12.61 11.41 2.82
CA PRO A 161 -13.94 10.86 3.02
C PRO A 161 -14.09 9.44 2.47
N GLN A 162 -14.70 8.55 3.25
CA GLN A 162 -14.86 7.13 2.90
C GLN A 162 -15.65 6.90 1.60
N VAL A 163 -16.54 7.83 1.24
CA VAL A 163 -17.28 7.79 -0.04
C VAL A 163 -16.35 7.91 -1.26
N ALA A 164 -15.21 8.57 -1.07
CA ALA A 164 -14.20 8.81 -2.09
C ALA A 164 -13.12 7.72 -2.19
N LEU A 165 -13.06 6.83 -1.22
CA LEU A 165 -12.12 5.71 -1.19
C LEU A 165 -12.70 4.47 -1.89
N GLN A 166 -11.83 3.70 -2.53
CA GLN A 166 -12.19 2.38 -3.01
C GLN A 166 -12.52 1.47 -1.82
N LYS A 167 -13.59 0.68 -1.96
CA LYS A 167 -13.97 -0.34 -0.97
C LYS A 167 -13.08 -1.57 -1.16
N ASN A 168 -11.82 -1.46 -0.77
CA ASN A 168 -10.88 -2.57 -0.85
C ASN A 168 -10.49 -3.04 0.55
N ALA A 169 -10.00 -4.28 0.63
CA ALA A 169 -9.38 -4.78 1.86
C ALA A 169 -8.16 -3.92 2.21
N GLN A 170 -7.86 -3.83 3.50
CA GLN A 170 -6.65 -3.15 3.98
C GLN A 170 -5.40 -3.77 3.30
N GLY A 171 -4.53 -2.91 2.77
CA GLY A 171 -3.33 -3.33 2.02
C GLY A 171 -3.54 -3.62 0.53
N TYR A 172 -4.75 -3.39 -0.01
CA TYR A 172 -4.97 -3.49 -1.45
C TYR A 172 -4.25 -2.38 -2.22
N VAL A 173 -3.62 -2.76 -3.33
CA VAL A 173 -2.96 -1.84 -4.26
C VAL A 173 -3.61 -1.95 -5.63
N ASP A 174 -4.06 -0.83 -6.17
CA ASP A 174 -4.72 -0.80 -7.48
C ASP A 174 -3.77 -1.30 -8.59
N PRO A 175 -4.20 -2.20 -9.50
CA PRO A 175 -3.32 -2.70 -10.55
C PRO A 175 -2.84 -1.65 -11.56
N SER A 176 -3.46 -0.46 -11.59
CA SER A 176 -3.01 0.68 -12.40
C SER A 176 -1.70 1.29 -11.92
N VAL A 177 -1.35 1.14 -10.63
CA VAL A 177 -0.09 1.65 -10.05
C VAL A 177 1.01 0.59 -9.96
N TRP A 178 0.79 -0.61 -10.49
CA TRP A 178 1.82 -1.66 -10.47
C TRP A 178 2.96 -1.32 -11.43
N ASP A 179 4.17 -1.23 -10.88
CA ASP A 179 5.39 -1.13 -11.68
C ASP A 179 5.71 -2.49 -12.32
N ARG A 180 5.99 -2.47 -13.62
CA ARG A 180 6.41 -3.66 -14.38
C ARG A 180 7.91 -3.95 -14.24
N GLY A 181 8.62 -3.08 -13.53
CA GLY A 181 10.06 -3.10 -13.38
C GLY A 181 10.77 -2.56 -14.62
N ILE A 182 12.10 -2.62 -14.57
CA ILE A 182 12.98 -2.17 -15.64
C ILE A 182 13.39 -3.32 -16.55
N ASN A 183 13.83 -2.99 -17.76
CA ASN A 183 14.49 -3.94 -18.63
C ASN A 183 15.87 -4.29 -18.06
N ALA A 184 16.09 -5.55 -17.70
CA ALA A 184 17.32 -6.00 -17.08
C ALA A 184 17.56 -7.48 -17.33
N GLY A 185 18.82 -7.85 -17.56
CA GLY A 185 19.30 -9.22 -17.50
C GLY A 185 20.05 -9.45 -16.20
N PHE A 186 19.96 -10.64 -15.63
CA PHE A 186 20.72 -11.03 -14.46
C PHE A 186 21.19 -12.49 -14.56
N LEU A 187 22.32 -12.76 -13.91
CA LEU A 187 22.92 -14.08 -13.77
C LEU A 187 23.37 -14.24 -12.33
N SER A 188 22.87 -15.27 -11.67
CA SER A 188 23.33 -15.72 -10.36
C SER A 188 23.98 -17.08 -10.52
N TYR A 189 25.09 -17.27 -9.83
CA TYR A 189 25.81 -18.53 -9.81
C TYR A 189 26.15 -18.89 -8.37
N SER A 190 26.09 -20.17 -8.05
CA SER A 190 26.56 -20.72 -6.78
C SER A 190 27.36 -21.97 -7.08
N GLY A 191 28.49 -22.17 -6.42
CA GLY A 191 29.35 -23.32 -6.69
C GLY A 191 29.93 -23.89 -5.41
N SER A 192 30.06 -25.22 -5.37
CA SER A 192 30.72 -25.94 -4.29
C SER A 192 31.56 -27.07 -4.86
N ALA A 193 32.68 -27.37 -4.22
CA ALA A 193 33.51 -28.51 -4.58
C ALA A 193 34.00 -29.19 -3.30
N TYR A 194 34.05 -30.51 -3.32
CA TYR A 194 34.57 -31.29 -2.22
C TYR A 194 35.32 -32.51 -2.73
N LYS A 195 36.25 -32.98 -1.90
CA LYS A 195 37.06 -34.17 -2.17
C LYS A 195 36.84 -35.17 -1.06
N THR A 196 36.56 -36.41 -1.45
CA THR A 196 36.34 -37.52 -0.53
C THR A 196 37.51 -38.50 -0.64
N PHE A 197 38.09 -38.85 0.51
CA PHE A 197 39.17 -39.82 0.61
C PHE A 197 38.62 -41.09 1.25
N ASN A 198 38.63 -42.21 0.54
CA ASN A 198 38.24 -43.50 1.12
C ASN A 198 39.48 -44.26 1.59
N GLN A 199 39.51 -44.61 2.88
CA GLN A 199 40.63 -45.31 3.52
C GLN A 199 40.37 -46.81 3.70
N SER A 200 39.19 -47.32 3.32
CA SER A 200 38.84 -48.74 3.44
C SER A 200 38.81 -49.42 2.07
N GLY A 201 39.56 -50.53 1.92
CA GLY A 201 39.70 -51.25 0.65
C GLY A 201 40.75 -50.62 -0.27
N ASP A 202 40.35 -50.28 -1.50
CA ASP A 202 41.19 -49.62 -2.51
C ASP A 202 41.20 -48.10 -2.29
N ARG A 203 42.39 -47.53 -2.11
CA ARG A 203 42.60 -46.12 -1.76
C ARG A 203 42.18 -45.23 -2.93
N SER A 204 40.93 -44.78 -2.91
CA SER A 204 40.30 -43.98 -3.96
C SER A 204 39.99 -42.57 -3.47
N GLU A 205 40.24 -41.60 -4.35
CA GLU A 205 40.02 -40.18 -4.10
C GLU A 205 39.00 -39.63 -5.11
N THR A 206 37.77 -39.37 -4.68
CA THR A 206 36.73 -38.83 -5.58
C THR A 206 36.61 -37.33 -5.36
N THR A 207 36.74 -36.54 -6.42
CA THR A 207 36.48 -35.10 -6.39
C THR A 207 35.14 -34.82 -7.04
N ASN A 208 34.30 -34.02 -6.39
CA ASN A 208 33.01 -33.59 -6.93
C ASN A 208 32.95 -32.07 -6.95
N ALA A 209 32.38 -31.51 -8.01
CA ALA A 209 32.11 -30.10 -8.14
C ALA A 209 30.67 -29.89 -8.65
N PHE A 210 30.00 -28.88 -8.10
CA PHE A 210 28.63 -28.52 -8.43
C PHE A 210 28.59 -27.01 -8.68
N MET A 211 27.84 -26.60 -9.70
CA MET A 211 27.59 -25.19 -9.99
C MET A 211 26.12 -24.99 -10.38
N GLY A 212 25.35 -24.33 -9.52
CA GLY A 212 24.01 -23.87 -9.84
C GLY A 212 24.06 -22.55 -10.60
N VAL A 213 23.25 -22.44 -11.65
CA VAL A 213 23.10 -21.23 -12.47
C VAL A 213 21.63 -20.83 -12.53
N THR A 214 21.34 -19.58 -12.17
CA THR A 214 20.03 -18.95 -12.37
C THR A 214 20.22 -17.74 -13.27
N ALA A 215 19.64 -17.76 -14.46
CA ALA A 215 19.63 -16.64 -15.37
C ALA A 215 18.22 -16.09 -15.56
N GLY A 216 18.11 -14.79 -15.80
CA GLY A 216 16.83 -14.18 -16.09
C GLY A 216 16.95 -12.93 -16.95
N LEU A 217 15.89 -12.67 -17.71
CA LEU A 217 15.74 -11.48 -18.52
C LEU A 217 14.34 -10.90 -18.31
N ASN A 218 14.28 -9.63 -17.94
CA ASN A 218 13.06 -8.84 -17.87
C ASN A 218 13.07 -7.87 -19.07
N LEU A 219 12.04 -7.94 -19.91
CA LEU A 219 11.91 -7.06 -21.07
C LEU A 219 10.44 -6.72 -21.33
N ALA A 220 10.09 -5.43 -21.24
CA ALA A 220 8.74 -4.93 -21.52
C ALA A 220 7.60 -5.68 -20.80
N GLY A 221 7.85 -6.14 -19.57
CA GLY A 221 6.92 -6.90 -18.74
C GLY A 221 6.90 -8.41 -19.00
N TRP A 222 7.72 -8.93 -19.93
CA TRP A 222 8.02 -10.35 -20.05
C TRP A 222 9.19 -10.73 -19.16
N GLN A 223 9.10 -11.88 -18.51
CA GLN A 223 10.08 -12.39 -17.56
C GLN A 223 10.53 -13.78 -18.01
N LEU A 224 11.68 -13.86 -18.65
CA LEU A 224 12.34 -15.15 -18.92
C LEU A 224 13.13 -15.56 -17.68
N ARG A 225 13.00 -16.83 -17.31
CA ARG A 225 13.74 -17.46 -16.21
C ARG A 225 14.32 -18.78 -16.70
N HIS A 226 15.58 -19.02 -16.36
CA HIS A 226 16.30 -20.26 -16.61
C HIS A 226 17.02 -20.68 -15.33
N ASN A 227 16.85 -21.92 -14.92
CA ASN A 227 17.56 -22.53 -13.80
C ASN A 227 18.18 -23.84 -14.26
N GLY A 228 19.43 -24.07 -13.92
CA GLY A 228 20.08 -25.34 -14.15
C GLY A 228 21.29 -25.55 -13.24
N GLN A 229 21.83 -26.75 -13.29
CA GLN A 229 22.97 -27.16 -12.49
C GLN A 229 23.99 -27.89 -13.35
N TRP A 230 25.24 -27.52 -13.21
CA TRP A 230 26.37 -28.27 -13.72
C TRP A 230 26.94 -29.13 -12.60
N GLN A 231 27.23 -30.39 -12.90
CA GLN A 231 27.86 -31.33 -11.99
C GLN A 231 29.06 -31.98 -12.67
N TRP A 232 30.13 -32.12 -11.91
CA TRP A 232 31.35 -32.78 -12.34
C TRP A 232 31.84 -33.72 -11.26
N GLN A 233 32.24 -34.92 -11.68
CA GLN A 233 32.77 -35.96 -10.81
C GLN A 233 33.98 -36.62 -11.45
N ASP A 234 35.06 -36.70 -10.68
CA ASP A 234 36.25 -37.46 -11.05
C ASP A 234 36.14 -38.91 -10.54
N THR A 235 36.44 -39.88 -11.39
CA THR A 235 36.41 -41.31 -11.07
C THR A 235 37.79 -41.93 -11.37
N PRO A 236 38.76 -41.81 -10.45
CA PRO A 236 40.13 -42.24 -10.72
C PRO A 236 40.28 -43.74 -10.98
N ALA A 237 39.39 -44.57 -10.41
CA ALA A 237 39.39 -46.01 -10.61
C ALA A 237 39.21 -46.41 -12.08
N GLU A 238 38.58 -45.56 -12.89
CA GLU A 238 38.30 -45.82 -14.31
C GLU A 238 39.09 -44.87 -15.24
N ASN A 239 39.96 -44.01 -14.69
CA ASN A 239 40.62 -42.90 -15.41
C ASN A 239 39.63 -42.05 -16.23
N GLN A 240 38.41 -41.84 -15.70
CA GLN A 240 37.34 -41.12 -16.37
C GLN A 240 36.80 -40.01 -15.46
N SER A 241 36.34 -38.93 -16.09
CA SER A 241 35.56 -37.90 -15.41
C SER A 241 34.22 -37.73 -16.10
N LYS A 242 33.18 -37.49 -15.31
CA LYS A 242 31.82 -37.24 -15.78
C LYS A 242 31.49 -35.77 -15.56
N SER A 243 31.07 -35.10 -16.63
CA SER A 243 30.57 -33.72 -16.61
C SER A 243 29.18 -33.73 -17.20
N ASP A 244 28.22 -33.12 -16.52
CA ASP A 244 26.85 -33.03 -17.01
C ASP A 244 26.22 -31.69 -16.61
N TYR A 245 25.38 -31.16 -17.50
CA TYR A 245 24.56 -29.99 -17.21
C TYR A 245 23.10 -30.39 -17.29
N GLN A 246 22.41 -30.25 -16.17
CA GLN A 246 20.99 -30.54 -16.07
C GLN A 246 20.21 -29.23 -15.97
N GLU A 247 19.34 -29.02 -16.94
CA GLU A 247 18.32 -27.98 -16.88
C GLU A 247 17.24 -28.37 -15.86
N THR A 248 16.92 -27.47 -14.94
CA THR A 248 15.85 -27.65 -13.96
C THR A 248 14.55 -27.05 -14.45
N SER A 249 14.60 -25.86 -15.06
CA SER A 249 13.41 -25.19 -15.61
C SER A 249 13.80 -24.07 -16.56
N THR A 250 13.10 -23.96 -17.68
CA THR A 250 13.04 -22.73 -18.49
C THR A 250 11.61 -22.33 -18.74
N TYR A 251 11.27 -21.09 -18.36
CA TYR A 251 9.93 -20.57 -18.62
C TYR A 251 9.93 -19.06 -18.87
N LEU A 252 8.89 -18.64 -19.58
CA LEU A 252 8.58 -17.26 -19.88
C LEU A 252 7.26 -16.89 -19.19
N GLN A 253 7.27 -15.84 -18.38
CA GLN A 253 6.12 -15.36 -17.62
C GLN A 253 5.71 -13.94 -17.98
N ARG A 254 4.40 -13.69 -17.94
CA ARG A 254 3.84 -12.33 -18.04
C ARG A 254 2.51 -12.22 -17.29
N ALA A 255 2.40 -11.20 -16.42
CA ALA A 255 1.15 -10.88 -15.74
C ALA A 255 0.23 -10.02 -16.61
N PHE A 256 -1.08 -10.29 -16.52
CA PHE A 256 -2.14 -9.52 -17.16
C PHE A 256 -3.12 -8.99 -16.10
N PRO A 257 -2.89 -7.77 -15.57
CA PRO A 257 -3.70 -7.17 -14.50
C PRO A 257 -5.21 -7.14 -14.80
N LYS A 258 -5.59 -6.86 -16.05
CA LYS A 258 -7.00 -6.81 -16.50
C LYS A 258 -7.74 -8.14 -16.24
N TYR A 259 -7.04 -9.26 -16.35
CA TYR A 259 -7.61 -10.59 -16.18
C TYR A 259 -7.24 -11.23 -14.84
N ARG A 260 -6.51 -10.49 -13.98
CA ARG A 260 -6.00 -10.99 -12.70
C ARG A 260 -5.29 -12.34 -12.82
N GLY A 261 -4.52 -12.52 -13.90
CA GLY A 261 -3.88 -13.79 -14.24
C GLY A 261 -2.43 -13.63 -14.68
N VAL A 262 -1.68 -14.72 -14.63
CA VAL A 262 -0.29 -14.83 -15.10
C VAL A 262 -0.23 -15.89 -16.19
N LEU A 263 0.31 -15.53 -17.34
CA LEU A 263 0.63 -16.47 -18.41
C LEU A 263 2.04 -17.02 -18.16
N THR A 264 2.17 -18.34 -18.15
CA THR A 264 3.45 -19.07 -18.07
C THR A 264 3.56 -19.96 -19.31
N LEU A 265 4.67 -19.88 -20.03
CA LEU A 265 4.99 -20.70 -21.19
C LEU A 265 6.33 -21.39 -20.95
N GLY A 266 6.40 -22.70 -21.14
CA GLY A 266 7.58 -23.51 -20.83
C GLY A 266 7.31 -24.43 -19.65
N ASP A 267 8.35 -24.70 -18.88
CA ASP A 267 8.26 -25.59 -17.71
C ASP A 267 7.43 -24.94 -16.59
N SER A 268 6.60 -25.74 -15.91
CA SER A 268 5.76 -25.31 -14.79
C SER A 268 5.70 -26.35 -13.69
#